data_AF-A0A059FMI8-F1
#
_entry.id   AF-A0A059FMI8-F1
#
_cell.length_a   1.000
_cell.length_b   1.000
_cell.length_c   1.000
_cell.angle_alpha   90.00
_cell.angle_beta   90.00
_cell.angle_gamma   90.00
#
_symmetry.space_group_name_H-M   'P 1'
#
loop_
_entity.id
_entity.type
_entity.pdbx_description
1 polymer ?
#
loop_
_entity_poly.entity_id
_entity_poly.type
_entity_poly.pdbx_seq_one_letter_code
_entity_poly.pdbx_strand_id
1 'polypeptide(L)'
;MRIFLAALLALPMLAGQAAADTYRTCPATTTEQGRSIVSAACGALSAPGFTAASFTSPLDLDAARGDRDAFLARVDAYAACVSDFIDRSRQPGMSADSLTPDQAACAHSWAEDQATEAVRTFGRACIDYANRSVMDARLTPWTGACYPSPDIN
;
A
#
# COMPACT_ATOMS: atom_id res chain seq x y z
N MET A 1 25.34 -48.42 -45.23
CA MET A 1 26.41 -48.16 -44.23
C MET A 1 25.91 -47.05 -43.32
N ARG A 2 25.85 -47.31 -42.00
CA ARG A 2 25.35 -46.41 -40.96
C ARG A 2 26.46 -45.44 -40.55
N ILE A 3 26.17 -44.14 -40.48
CA ILE A 3 26.97 -43.15 -39.75
C ILE A 3 26.03 -42.27 -38.92
N PHE A 4 26.48 -42.06 -37.68
CA PHE A 4 25.94 -41.39 -36.50
C PHE A 4 25.47 -39.94 -36.71
N LEU A 5 24.49 -39.48 -35.90
CA LEU A 5 24.74 -38.52 -34.81
C LEU A 5 23.46 -38.27 -33.97
N ALA A 6 23.64 -38.20 -32.66
CA ALA A 6 22.63 -37.83 -31.67
C ALA A 6 22.36 -36.32 -31.69
N ALA A 7 21.12 -35.91 -31.44
CA ALA A 7 20.81 -34.56 -31.01
C ALA A 7 19.62 -34.58 -30.05
N LEU A 8 19.89 -34.15 -28.82
CA LEU A 8 18.93 -33.86 -27.77
C LEU A 8 17.86 -32.88 -28.28
N LEU A 9 16.60 -33.28 -28.27
CA LEU A 9 15.48 -32.33 -28.27
C LEU A 9 15.05 -32.13 -26.83
N ALA A 10 15.70 -31.17 -26.18
CA ALA A 10 15.19 -30.53 -24.98
C ALA A 10 13.89 -29.81 -25.37
N LEU A 11 12.74 -30.41 -25.05
CA LEU A 11 11.49 -29.67 -25.00
C LEU A 11 11.60 -28.67 -23.84
N PRO A 12 11.40 -27.35 -24.06
CA PRO A 12 11.13 -26.48 -22.94
C PRO A 12 9.75 -26.86 -22.40
N MET A 13 9.74 -27.42 -21.19
CA MET A 13 8.56 -27.41 -20.34
C MET A 13 8.20 -25.94 -20.03
N LEU A 14 7.47 -25.28 -20.92
CA LEU A 14 6.63 -24.15 -20.57
C LEU A 14 5.33 -24.71 -19.99
N ALA A 15 5.45 -25.38 -18.84
CA ALA A 15 4.34 -25.78 -18.01
C ALA A 15 4.22 -24.72 -16.91
N GLY A 16 3.06 -24.06 -16.87
CA GLY A 16 2.82 -22.88 -16.06
C GLY A 16 3.13 -23.07 -14.57
N GLN A 17 3.96 -22.17 -14.07
CA GLN A 17 4.09 -21.87 -12.65
C GLN A 17 4.08 -20.34 -12.53
N ALA A 18 2.92 -19.75 -12.81
CA ALA A 18 2.58 -18.39 -12.43
C ALA A 18 1.28 -18.43 -11.64
N ALA A 19 1.26 -19.25 -10.59
CA ALA A 19 0.15 -19.35 -9.66
C ALA A 19 0.76 -19.45 -8.25
N ALA A 20 0.49 -18.41 -7.45
CA ALA A 20 0.88 -18.20 -6.05
C ALA A 20 2.38 -17.96 -5.81
N ASP A 21 2.80 -16.69 -5.65
CA ASP A 21 3.79 -16.23 -4.65
C ASP A 21 4.46 -14.86 -4.91
N THR A 22 4.12 -14.14 -5.98
CA THR A 22 4.56 -12.75 -6.10
C THR A 22 3.46 -11.81 -5.60
N TYR A 23 3.63 -11.25 -4.39
CA TYR A 23 3.06 -9.93 -4.12
C TYR A 23 3.46 -9.07 -5.31
N ARG A 24 2.50 -8.63 -6.14
CA ARG A 24 2.80 -7.87 -7.36
C ARG A 24 3.39 -6.54 -6.93
N THR A 25 4.70 -6.51 -6.70
CA THR A 25 5.44 -5.28 -6.47
C THR A 25 5.49 -4.58 -7.80
N CYS A 26 4.62 -3.60 -7.97
CA CYS A 26 4.64 -2.76 -9.15
C CYS A 26 5.96 -1.99 -9.21
N PRO A 27 6.64 -1.94 -10.38
CA PRO A 27 7.80 -1.09 -10.55
C PRO A 27 7.46 0.36 -10.19
N ALA A 28 8.40 1.07 -9.55
CA ALA A 28 8.17 2.44 -9.11
C ALA A 28 7.68 3.36 -10.25
N THR A 29 8.24 3.19 -11.44
CA THR A 29 7.84 3.92 -12.65
C THR A 29 6.39 3.64 -13.05
N THR A 30 5.95 2.39 -13.03
CA THR A 30 4.56 1.99 -13.32
C THR A 30 3.61 2.54 -12.25
N THR A 31 4.02 2.50 -10.99
CA THR A 31 3.26 3.07 -9.87
C THR A 31 3.11 4.58 -10.02
N GLU A 32 4.17 5.31 -10.36
CA GLU A 32 4.12 6.76 -10.60
C GLU A 32 3.22 7.11 -11.79
N GLN A 33 3.33 6.36 -12.89
CA GLN A 33 2.44 6.51 -14.05
C GLN A 33 0.98 6.25 -13.66
N GLY A 34 0.73 5.17 -12.93
CA GLY A 34 -0.59 4.85 -12.39
C GLY A 34 -1.17 5.97 -11.55
N ARG A 35 -0.41 6.45 -10.57
CA ARG A 35 -0.79 7.57 -9.69
C ARG A 35 -1.08 8.83 -10.49
N SER A 36 -0.26 9.13 -11.50
CA SER A 36 -0.47 10.27 -12.39
C SER A 36 -1.78 10.15 -13.17
N ILE A 37 -2.03 8.99 -13.78
CA ILE A 37 -3.24 8.71 -14.57
C ILE A 37 -4.51 8.88 -13.72
N VAL A 38 -4.54 8.28 -12.53
CA VAL A 38 -5.74 8.31 -11.69
C VAL A 38 -5.89 9.61 -10.90
N SER A 39 -4.86 10.44 -10.81
CA SER A 39 -4.89 11.69 -10.01
C SER A 39 -6.00 12.66 -10.45
N ALA A 40 -6.29 12.73 -11.74
CA ALA A 40 -7.35 13.59 -12.27
C ALA A 40 -8.76 13.13 -11.88
N ALA A 41 -8.95 11.82 -11.66
CA ALA A 41 -10.24 11.23 -11.34
C ALA A 41 -10.44 11.01 -9.83
N CYS A 42 -9.39 10.56 -9.14
CA CYS A 42 -9.45 10.10 -7.75
C CYS A 42 -8.71 11.02 -6.77
N GLY A 43 -8.11 12.11 -7.27
CA GLY A 43 -7.27 12.99 -6.46
C GLY A 43 -5.91 12.36 -6.12
N ALA A 44 -5.14 13.11 -5.34
CA ALA A 44 -3.83 12.66 -4.86
C ALA A 44 -3.90 12.28 -3.38
N LEU A 45 -3.17 11.23 -3.01
CA LEU A 45 -2.94 10.86 -1.62
C LEU A 45 -1.64 11.49 -1.11
N SER A 46 -1.70 12.03 0.10
CA SER A 46 -0.55 12.48 0.87
C SER A 46 -0.57 11.77 2.21
N ALA A 47 0.45 10.96 2.46
CA ALA A 47 0.60 10.21 3.70
C ALA A 47 1.02 11.15 4.83
N PRO A 48 0.41 11.05 6.02
CA PRO A 48 0.87 11.78 7.19
C PRO A 48 2.23 11.25 7.65
N GLY A 49 3.08 12.15 8.15
CA GLY A 49 4.37 11.79 8.74
C GLY A 49 4.27 11.73 10.26
N PHE A 50 4.48 10.56 10.85
CA PHE A 50 4.56 10.39 12.31
C PHE A 50 6.02 10.18 12.72
N THR A 51 6.53 10.99 13.64
CA THR A 51 7.87 10.80 14.21
C THR A 51 7.78 10.61 15.72
N ALA A 52 8.67 9.80 16.29
CA ALA A 52 8.71 9.53 17.73
C ALA A 52 8.89 10.80 18.58
N ALA A 53 9.64 11.78 18.06
CA ALA A 53 9.84 13.07 18.71
C ALA A 53 8.61 13.98 18.66
N SER A 54 7.59 13.67 17.85
CA SER A 54 6.42 14.52 17.63
C SER A 54 5.44 14.55 18.81
N PHE A 55 5.53 13.59 19.74
CA PHE A 55 4.54 13.44 20.80
C PHE A 55 5.11 13.83 22.17
N THR A 56 4.45 14.78 22.81
CA THR A 56 4.79 15.30 24.14
C THR A 56 3.62 15.18 25.12
N SER A 57 2.41 14.91 24.62
CA SER A 57 1.20 14.71 25.40
C SER A 57 0.32 13.60 24.83
N PRO A 58 -0.63 13.04 25.62
CA PRO A 58 -1.66 12.14 25.09
C PRO A 58 -2.53 12.81 24.02
N LEU A 59 -2.73 14.13 24.10
CA LEU A 59 -3.49 14.89 23.11
C LEU A 59 -2.81 14.86 21.74
N ASP A 60 -1.47 14.94 21.70
CA ASP A 60 -0.71 14.84 20.44
C ASP A 60 -0.90 13.45 19.80
N LEU A 61 -0.96 12.39 20.63
CA LEU A 61 -1.22 11.02 20.18
C LEU A 61 -2.63 10.86 19.62
N ASP A 62 -3.64 11.40 20.30
CA ASP A 62 -5.02 11.32 19.84
C ASP A 62 -5.24 12.11 18.54
N ALA A 63 -4.60 13.29 18.41
CA ALA A 63 -4.62 14.06 17.17
C ALA A 63 -3.96 13.28 16.02
N ALA A 64 -2.77 12.72 16.24
CA ALA A 64 -2.08 11.92 15.24
C ALA A 64 -2.81 10.61 14.90
N ARG A 65 -3.52 10.01 15.87
CA ARG A 65 -4.43 8.88 15.62
C ARG A 65 -5.56 9.32 14.68
N GLY A 66 -6.17 10.48 14.94
CA GLY A 66 -7.17 11.08 14.07
C GLY A 66 -6.66 11.31 12.64
N ASP A 67 -5.45 11.84 12.49
CA ASP A 67 -4.81 12.05 11.18
C ASP A 67 -4.56 10.73 10.43
N ARG A 68 -4.11 9.70 11.15
CA ARG A 68 -3.95 8.35 10.60
C ARG A 68 -5.29 7.81 10.12
N ASP A 69 -6.31 7.84 10.96
CA ASP A 69 -7.62 7.26 10.65
C ASP A 69 -8.31 8.01 9.50
N ALA A 70 -8.18 9.34 9.47
CA ALA A 70 -8.62 10.16 8.34
C ALA A 70 -7.84 9.83 7.06
N PHE A 71 -6.56 9.51 7.14
CA PHE A 71 -5.79 9.05 5.98
C PHE A 71 -6.22 7.67 5.50
N LEU A 72 -6.48 6.72 6.39
CA LEU A 72 -7.01 5.39 6.03
C LEU A 72 -8.35 5.51 5.28
N ALA A 73 -9.28 6.32 5.80
CA ALA A 73 -10.54 6.57 5.12
C ALA A 73 -10.36 7.21 3.72
N ARG A 74 -9.34 8.06 3.54
CA ARG A 74 -8.99 8.59 2.20
C ARG A 74 -8.41 7.52 1.29
N VAL A 75 -7.61 6.58 1.81
CA VAL A 75 -7.10 5.44 1.05
C VAL A 75 -8.26 4.56 0.57
N ASP A 76 -9.23 4.25 1.44
CA ASP A 76 -10.41 3.46 1.06
C ASP A 76 -11.22 4.13 -0.07
N ALA A 77 -11.47 5.43 0.06
CA ALA A 77 -12.17 6.20 -0.97
C ALA A 77 -11.38 6.25 -2.29
N TYR A 78 -10.05 6.38 -2.21
CA TYR A 78 -9.16 6.34 -3.37
C TYR A 78 -9.17 4.96 -4.04
N ALA A 79 -9.08 3.87 -3.27
CA ALA A 79 -9.13 2.49 -3.74
C ALA A 79 -10.43 2.17 -4.48
N ALA A 80 -11.58 2.61 -3.92
CA ALA A 80 -12.88 2.50 -4.58
C ALA A 80 -12.91 3.26 -5.92
N CYS A 81 -12.43 4.51 -5.94
CA CYS A 81 -12.38 5.30 -7.17
C CYS A 81 -11.45 4.69 -8.24
N VAL A 82 -10.29 4.16 -7.84
CA VAL A 82 -9.34 3.52 -8.77
C VAL A 82 -9.96 2.23 -9.34
N SER A 83 -10.71 1.49 -8.54
CA SER A 83 -11.43 0.30 -9.00
C SER A 83 -12.47 0.67 -10.06
N ASP A 84 -13.29 1.69 -9.81
CA ASP A 84 -14.23 2.25 -10.80
C ASP A 84 -13.52 2.72 -12.08
N PHE A 85 -12.36 3.34 -11.95
CA PHE A 85 -11.56 3.79 -13.09
C PHE A 85 -11.08 2.62 -13.95
N ILE A 86 -10.62 1.54 -13.32
CA ILE A 86 -10.17 0.31 -13.98
C ILE A 86 -11.33 -0.33 -14.75
N ASP A 87 -12.50 -0.42 -14.13
CA ASP A 87 -13.69 -1.03 -14.74
C ASP A 87 -14.17 -0.27 -15.98
N ARG A 88 -14.15 1.07 -15.92
CA ARG A 88 -14.45 1.92 -17.09
C ARG A 88 -13.40 1.77 -18.18
N SER A 89 -12.15 1.56 -17.82
CA SER A 89 -11.04 1.40 -18.77
C SER A 89 -11.04 0.05 -19.51
N ARG A 90 -11.85 -0.91 -19.06
CA ARG A 90 -12.00 -2.25 -19.66
C ARG A 90 -13.23 -2.38 -20.56
N GLN A 91 -13.97 -1.30 -20.78
CA GLN A 91 -15.20 -1.30 -21.59
C GLN A 91 -14.93 -1.62 -23.08
N PRO A 92 -15.92 -2.18 -23.81
CA PRO A 92 -15.80 -2.42 -25.25
C PRO A 92 -15.46 -1.15 -26.04
N GLY A 93 -14.51 -1.26 -26.98
CA GLY A 93 -14.02 -0.12 -27.77
C GLY A 93 -12.71 0.49 -27.26
N MET A 94 -12.22 0.05 -26.09
CA MET A 94 -10.89 0.39 -25.59
C MET A 94 -9.81 -0.48 -26.24
N SER A 95 -8.62 0.08 -26.45
CA SER A 95 -7.48 -0.68 -27.01
C SER A 95 -7.08 -1.82 -26.07
N ALA A 96 -6.98 -3.04 -26.62
CA ALA A 96 -6.54 -4.22 -25.88
C ALA A 96 -5.08 -4.12 -25.41
N ASP A 97 -4.27 -3.29 -26.07
CA ASP A 97 -2.86 -3.06 -25.73
C ASP A 97 -2.67 -1.95 -24.67
N SER A 98 -3.77 -1.39 -24.14
CA SER A 98 -3.69 -0.33 -23.14
C SER A 98 -3.17 -0.86 -21.80
N LEU A 99 -2.08 -0.26 -21.33
CA LEU A 99 -1.51 -0.53 -20.00
C LEU A 99 -2.20 0.25 -18.88
N THR A 100 -3.17 1.10 -19.21
CA THR A 100 -3.86 1.98 -18.25
C THR A 100 -4.50 1.23 -17.07
N PRO A 101 -5.22 0.11 -17.26
CA PRO A 101 -5.80 -0.64 -16.14
C PRO A 101 -4.73 -1.23 -15.22
N ASP A 102 -3.62 -1.70 -15.77
CA ASP A 102 -2.52 -2.28 -14.98
C ASP A 102 -1.76 -1.21 -14.20
N GLN A 103 -1.49 -0.05 -14.83
CA GLN A 103 -0.92 1.11 -14.16
C GLN A 103 -1.82 1.60 -13.02
N ALA A 104 -3.14 1.69 -13.24
CA ALA A 104 -4.09 2.07 -12.21
C ALA A 104 -4.12 1.06 -11.05
N ALA A 105 -4.06 -0.25 -11.34
CA ALA A 105 -3.95 -1.28 -10.30
C ALA A 105 -2.67 -1.14 -9.46
N CYS A 106 -1.57 -0.71 -10.07
CA CYS A 106 -0.34 -0.38 -9.34
C CYS A 106 -0.50 0.83 -8.41
N ALA A 107 -1.28 1.84 -8.81
CA ALA A 107 -1.61 2.97 -7.94
C ALA A 107 -2.45 2.54 -6.73
N HIS A 108 -3.39 1.61 -6.93
CA HIS A 108 -4.16 1.00 -5.84
C HIS A 108 -3.25 0.27 -4.86
N SER A 109 -2.39 -0.63 -5.35
CA SER A 109 -1.46 -1.39 -4.51
C SER A 109 -0.56 -0.47 -3.68
N TRP A 110 -0.05 0.61 -4.29
CA TRP A 110 0.72 1.62 -3.58
C TRP A 110 -0.08 2.31 -2.46
N ALA A 111 -1.37 2.61 -2.68
CA ALA A 111 -2.20 3.26 -1.67
C ALA A 111 -2.38 2.37 -0.42
N GLU A 112 -2.58 1.07 -0.62
CA GLU A 112 -2.63 0.07 0.46
C GLU A 112 -1.31 -0.01 1.24
N ASP A 113 -0.18 0.03 0.52
CA ASP A 113 1.14 0.08 1.15
C ASP A 113 1.31 1.37 1.99
N GLN A 114 0.80 2.52 1.52
CA GLN A 114 0.82 3.76 2.30
C GLN A 114 -0.07 3.68 3.55
N ALA A 115 -1.27 3.10 3.45
CA ALA A 115 -2.13 2.87 4.61
C ALA A 115 -1.42 2.01 5.67
N THR A 116 -0.79 0.93 5.22
CA THR A 116 0.01 0.05 6.07
C THR A 116 1.16 0.82 6.73
N GLU A 117 1.90 1.62 5.96
CA GLU A 117 3.03 2.37 6.52
C GLU A 117 2.59 3.48 7.47
N ALA A 118 1.45 4.13 7.23
CA ALA A 118 0.86 5.12 8.16
C ALA A 118 0.51 4.47 9.51
N VAL A 119 -0.10 3.28 9.51
CA VAL A 119 -0.37 2.51 10.73
C VAL A 119 0.93 2.13 11.44
N ARG A 120 1.94 1.67 10.69
CA ARG A 120 3.23 1.26 11.25
C ARG A 120 4.01 2.42 11.85
N THR A 121 4.13 3.53 11.14
CA THR A 121 4.84 4.74 11.59
C THR A 121 4.17 5.33 12.83
N PHE A 122 2.84 5.47 12.83
CA PHE A 122 2.09 5.88 14.01
C PHE A 122 2.34 4.93 15.18
N GLY A 123 2.19 3.62 14.97
CA GLY A 123 2.32 2.62 16.03
C GLY A 123 3.71 2.64 16.68
N ARG A 124 4.77 2.77 15.89
CA ARG A 124 6.15 2.93 16.40
C ARG A 124 6.30 4.20 17.24
N ALA A 125 5.79 5.33 16.77
CA ALA A 125 5.89 6.60 17.48
C ALA A 125 5.03 6.62 18.76
N CYS A 126 3.86 5.97 18.75
CA CYS A 126 3.03 5.77 19.93
C CYS A 126 3.70 4.90 20.99
N ILE A 127 4.33 3.78 20.59
CA ILE A 127 5.08 2.93 21.51
C ILE A 127 6.27 3.68 22.13
N ASP A 128 6.97 4.50 21.34
CA ASP A 128 8.05 5.34 21.87
C ASP A 128 7.54 6.30 22.95
N TYR A 129 6.44 7.02 22.68
CA TYR A 129 5.80 7.88 23.67
C TYR A 129 5.39 7.10 24.91
N ALA A 130 4.72 5.96 24.75
CA ALA A 130 4.25 5.13 25.86
C ALA A 130 5.41 4.71 26.78
N ASN A 131 6.51 4.24 26.19
CA ASN A 131 7.72 3.87 26.93
C ASN A 131 8.37 5.06 27.65
N ARG A 132 8.43 6.23 27.00
CA ARG A 132 8.97 7.45 27.63
C ARG A 132 8.07 7.95 28.75
N SER A 133 6.75 7.84 28.59
CA SER A 133 5.76 8.38 29.51
C SER A 133 5.77 7.71 30.89
N VAL A 134 6.30 6.48 31.00
CA VAL A 134 6.49 5.80 32.28
C VAL A 134 7.84 6.08 32.94
N MET A 135 8.81 6.61 32.18
CA MET A 135 10.17 6.89 32.67
C MET A 135 10.40 8.39 32.96
N ASP A 136 9.73 9.28 32.23
CA ASP A 136 9.82 10.72 32.38
C ASP A 136 8.60 11.26 33.14
N ALA A 137 8.80 11.70 34.38
CA ALA A 137 7.74 12.23 35.24
C ALA A 137 7.08 13.52 34.69
N ARG A 138 7.63 14.15 33.65
CA ARG A 138 7.01 15.31 32.97
C ARG A 138 5.94 14.91 31.97
N LEU A 139 5.92 13.64 31.56
CA LEU A 139 4.97 13.11 30.59
C LEU A 139 3.81 12.43 31.32
N THR A 140 2.62 12.48 30.70
CA THR A 140 1.47 11.75 31.22
C THR A 140 1.51 10.31 30.70
N PRO A 141 1.45 9.29 31.59
CA PRO A 141 1.45 7.90 31.17
C PRO A 141 0.35 7.58 30.17
N TRP A 142 0.73 6.92 29.08
CA TRP A 142 -0.20 6.46 28.06
C TRP A 142 -0.71 5.04 28.35
N THR A 143 -2.03 4.84 28.22
CA THR A 143 -2.70 3.54 28.46
C THR A 143 -3.55 3.06 27.28
N GLY A 144 -3.60 3.82 26.18
CA GLY A 144 -4.38 3.49 24.99
C GLY A 144 -3.66 2.54 24.01
N ALA A 145 -4.39 2.10 22.99
CA ALA A 145 -3.82 1.24 21.94
C ALA A 145 -3.00 2.05 20.92
N CYS A 146 -1.82 1.53 20.56
CA CYS A 146 -0.94 2.10 19.52
C CYS A 146 -1.19 1.53 18.13
N TYR A 147 -1.79 0.34 18.03
CA TYR A 147 -2.24 -0.25 16.78
C TYR A 147 -3.76 -0.38 16.78
N PRO A 148 -4.43 -0.38 15.62
CA PRO A 148 -5.83 -0.74 15.52
C PRO A 148 -6.06 -2.12 16.15
N SER A 149 -7.08 -2.23 17.00
CA SER A 149 -7.53 -3.53 17.50
C SER A 149 -8.49 -4.14 16.47
N PRO A 150 -8.39 -5.43 16.13
CA PRO A 150 -9.32 -6.08 15.21
C PRO A 150 -10.77 -6.15 15.73
N ASP A 151 -11.02 -5.78 17.00
CA ASP A 151 -12.30 -6.00 17.70
C ASP A 151 -13.22 -4.78 17.81
N ILE A 152 -13.10 -3.77 16.94
CA ILE A 152 -14.07 -2.65 16.91
C ILE A 152 -14.59 -2.48 15.48
N ASN A 153 -15.67 -3.20 15.18
CA ASN A 153 -16.67 -2.87 14.16
C ASN A 153 -17.98 -2.50 14.87
#